data_AF-A0A661AET8-F1
#
_entry.id   AF-A0A661AET8-F1
#
_cell.length_a   1.000
_cell.length_b   1.000
_cell.length_c   1.000
_cell.angle_alpha   90.00
_cell.angle_beta   90.00
_cell.angle_gamma   90.00
#
_symmetry.space_group_name_H-M   'P 1'
#
loop_
_entity.id
_entity.type
_entity.pdbx_description
1 polymer ?
#
loop_
_entity_poly.entity_id
_entity_poly.type
_entity_poly.pdbx_seq_one_letter_code
_entity_poly.pdbx_strand_id
1 'polypeptide(L)'
;MMMRYTQEEILELIRMTELEHFDVRTTTLGISLRDCRSEDVKRFCDNVYRKITRVAGRLVQVAEEVEEEYGVKIVNKRIAVSPIAVVAEYDRIDDYILIAETLDAAAREVRVDFLGGFSALVEKGCTKGDRNLIEAIPPAIARTKRVNSSLNVASTRAGINMDAVRLAGETVKRIAELTKDQDSIGCAKFVVFANAVDDNPFMAGAFHGIGEPEAVINVGISGPGVVLDVVRKMKGKDLGTLSDAIKRIAFKITRVGELIGRTVATRLGVEFGIVDVSLAPTPAPGDSVADIIKEMGFEEVGAPGSTAALALLTDAVKKGGAMASSFVGGLSGAFIPVSEDAGMVRAVKSGFLT
;
A
#
# COMPACT_ATOMS: atom_id res chain seq x y z
N MET A 1 24.38 6.80 16.24
CA MET A 1 25.28 5.63 16.46
C MET A 1 25.22 4.81 15.19
N MET A 2 26.30 4.78 14.40
CA MET A 2 26.34 4.08 13.10
C MET A 2 26.22 2.58 13.37
N MET A 3 25.14 1.94 12.91
CA MET A 3 25.01 0.49 12.96
C MET A 3 26.16 -0.12 12.14
N ARG A 4 27.05 -0.87 12.80
CA ARG A 4 28.12 -1.62 12.14
C ARG A 4 27.54 -2.96 11.70
N TYR A 5 27.28 -3.11 10.41
CA TYR A 5 26.91 -4.39 9.81
C TYR A 5 28.15 -5.30 9.71
N THR A 6 27.97 -6.60 9.94
CA THR A 6 29.03 -7.58 9.73
C THR A 6 29.20 -7.86 8.23
N GLN A 7 30.35 -8.41 7.83
CA GLN A 7 30.58 -8.81 6.43
C GLN A 7 29.55 -9.85 5.94
N GLU A 8 29.12 -10.73 6.84
CA GLU A 8 28.09 -11.74 6.58
C GLU A 8 26.73 -11.08 6.29
N GLU A 9 26.34 -10.06 7.06
CA GLU A 9 25.10 -9.31 6.86
C GLU A 9 25.11 -8.53 5.53
N ILE A 10 26.26 -7.97 5.14
CA ILE A 10 26.42 -7.27 3.86
C ILE A 10 26.29 -8.25 2.68
N LEU A 11 26.97 -9.41 2.75
CA LEU A 11 26.88 -10.43 1.72
C LEU A 11 25.47 -11.01 1.60
N GLU A 12 24.78 -11.19 2.73
CA GLU A 12 23.40 -11.63 2.76
C GLU A 12 22.47 -10.59 2.13
N LEU A 13 22.65 -9.30 2.42
CA LEU A 13 21.88 -8.22 1.81
C LEU A 13 22.05 -8.19 0.28
N ILE A 14 23.29 -8.28 -0.21
CA ILE A 14 23.59 -8.35 -1.66
C ILE A 14 22.90 -9.58 -2.28
N ARG A 15 22.94 -10.73 -1.62
CA ARG A 15 22.26 -11.94 -2.09
C ARG A 15 20.75 -11.73 -2.17
N MET A 16 20.16 -11.11 -1.16
CA MET A 16 18.72 -10.84 -1.14
C MET A 16 18.28 -9.90 -2.27
N THR A 17 19.04 -8.83 -2.54
CA THR A 17 18.71 -7.88 -3.61
C THR A 17 18.94 -8.44 -5.01
N GLU A 18 20.10 -9.05 -5.27
CA GLU A 18 20.50 -9.50 -6.60
C GLU A 18 19.87 -10.83 -7.02
N LEU A 19 19.68 -11.77 -6.08
CA LEU A 19 19.28 -13.14 -6.38
C LEU A 19 17.86 -13.49 -5.93
N GLU A 20 17.31 -12.76 -4.96
CA GLU A 20 16.03 -13.11 -4.33
C GLU A 20 14.96 -12.01 -4.49
N HIS A 21 15.22 -11.03 -5.36
CA HIS A 21 14.32 -9.94 -5.71
C HIS A 21 13.82 -9.13 -4.50
N PHE A 22 14.68 -8.92 -3.50
CA PHE A 22 14.36 -8.00 -2.41
C PHE A 22 14.35 -6.56 -2.89
N ASP A 23 13.26 -5.85 -2.60
CA ASP A 23 13.12 -4.42 -2.84
C ASP A 23 12.27 -3.73 -1.78
N VAL A 24 12.42 -2.41 -1.69
CA VAL A 24 11.43 -1.55 -1.04
C VAL A 24 10.35 -1.28 -2.06
N ARG A 25 9.21 -1.97 -1.91
CA ARG A 25 8.07 -1.87 -2.82
C ARG A 25 7.58 -0.43 -2.97
N THR A 26 7.59 0.32 -1.87
CA THR A 26 7.13 1.70 -1.87
C THR A 26 7.73 2.51 -0.73
N THR A 27 7.93 3.80 -1.01
CA THR A 27 8.00 4.85 0.00
C THR A 27 6.80 5.77 -0.19
N THR A 28 5.94 5.87 0.82
CA THR A 28 4.73 6.68 0.80
C THR A 28 4.87 7.83 1.78
N LEU A 29 4.82 9.06 1.25
CA LEU A 29 4.77 10.27 2.06
C LEU A 29 3.31 10.59 2.43
N GLY A 30 2.98 10.46 3.70
CA GLY A 30 1.74 10.94 4.28
C GLY A 30 1.77 12.45 4.49
N ILE A 31 0.71 13.16 4.09
CA ILE A 31 0.60 14.62 4.25
C ILE A 31 -0.80 14.97 4.79
N SER A 32 -0.85 15.63 5.94
CA SER A 32 -2.09 16.21 6.47
C SER A 32 -2.57 17.34 5.56
N LEU A 33 -3.86 17.41 5.24
CA LEU A 33 -4.45 18.54 4.49
C LEU A 33 -5.37 19.42 5.35
N ARG A 34 -5.42 19.20 6.66
CA ARG A 34 -6.39 19.86 7.55
C ARG A 34 -6.22 21.39 7.61
N ASP A 35 -5.00 21.88 7.51
CA ASP A 35 -4.66 23.31 7.47
C ASP A 35 -4.97 23.98 6.12
N CYS A 36 -5.29 23.20 5.08
CA CYS A 36 -5.60 23.72 3.75
C CYS A 36 -7.06 24.19 3.62
N ARG A 37 -7.89 23.94 4.65
CA ARG A 37 -9.33 24.21 4.68
C ARG A 37 -9.65 25.64 4.21
N SER A 38 -10.65 25.74 3.33
CA SER A 38 -11.21 27.03 2.91
C SER A 38 -12.69 26.88 2.55
N GLU A 39 -13.47 27.95 2.70
CA GLU A 39 -14.85 28.00 2.20
C GLU A 39 -14.92 28.08 0.67
N ASP A 40 -13.86 28.60 0.03
CA ASP A 40 -13.70 28.63 -1.43
C ASP A 40 -12.89 27.43 -1.89
N VAL A 41 -13.51 26.54 -2.68
CA VAL A 41 -12.86 25.36 -3.25
C VAL A 41 -11.59 25.70 -4.04
N LYS A 42 -11.55 26.84 -4.75
CA LYS A 42 -10.37 27.22 -5.53
C LYS A 42 -9.20 27.55 -4.62
N ARG A 43 -9.46 28.28 -3.54
CA ARG A 43 -8.44 28.57 -2.52
C ARG A 43 -7.99 27.31 -1.79
N PHE A 44 -8.91 26.39 -1.50
CA PHE A 44 -8.55 25.07 -0.96
C PHE A 44 -7.61 24.31 -1.90
N CYS A 45 -7.95 24.24 -3.19
CA CYS A 45 -7.11 23.60 -4.21
C CYS A 45 -5.72 24.25 -4.30
N ASP A 46 -5.64 25.58 -4.30
CA ASP A 46 -4.37 26.30 -4.29
C ASP A 46 -3.51 25.95 -3.06
N ASN A 47 -4.13 25.87 -1.88
CA ASN A 47 -3.44 25.50 -0.64
C ASN A 47 -2.91 24.06 -0.70
N VAL A 48 -3.75 23.12 -1.14
CA VAL A 48 -3.40 21.70 -1.29
C VAL A 48 -2.24 21.54 -2.27
N TYR A 49 -2.33 22.15 -3.45
CA TYR A 49 -1.28 22.09 -4.46
C TYR A 49 0.05 22.62 -3.93
N ARG A 50 0.05 23.83 -3.32
CA ARG A 50 1.25 24.45 -2.75
C ARG A 50 1.84 23.60 -1.62
N LYS A 51 1.01 23.02 -0.77
CA LYS A 51 1.47 22.20 0.34
C LYS A 51 2.13 20.91 -0.15
N ILE A 52 1.46 20.17 -1.02
CA ILE A 52 2.00 18.91 -1.57
C ILE A 52 3.31 19.17 -2.31
N THR A 53 3.34 20.15 -3.21
CA THR A 53 4.55 20.47 -4.00
C THR A 53 5.72 20.93 -3.13
N ARG A 54 5.45 21.70 -2.06
CA ARG A 54 6.47 22.12 -1.09
C ARG A 54 7.02 20.94 -0.28
N VAL A 55 6.15 20.09 0.27
CA VAL A 55 6.57 19.03 1.20
C VAL A 55 7.17 17.83 0.45
N ALA A 56 6.59 17.45 -0.70
CA ALA A 56 7.02 16.31 -1.49
C ALA A 56 8.03 16.64 -2.59
N GLY A 57 8.41 17.92 -2.78
CA GLY A 57 9.20 18.37 -3.93
C GLY A 57 10.56 17.68 -4.10
N ARG A 58 11.17 17.17 -3.01
CA ARG A 58 12.43 16.41 -3.04
C ARG A 58 12.26 14.90 -2.83
N LEU A 59 11.04 14.39 -2.68
CA LEU A 59 10.78 12.99 -2.32
C LEU A 59 11.45 12.01 -3.31
N VAL A 60 11.22 12.21 -4.61
CA VAL A 60 11.74 11.32 -5.66
C VAL A 60 13.27 11.36 -5.69
N GLN A 61 13.85 12.57 -5.68
CA GLN A 61 15.31 12.74 -5.66
C GLN A 61 15.94 12.06 -4.44
N VAL A 62 15.40 12.30 -3.23
CA VAL A 62 15.93 11.70 -2.01
C VAL A 62 15.82 10.17 -2.05
N ALA A 63 14.72 9.64 -2.59
CA ALA A 63 14.57 8.20 -2.73
C ALA A 63 15.60 7.61 -3.70
N GLU A 64 15.85 8.25 -4.86
CA GLU A 64 16.86 7.84 -5.84
C GLU A 64 18.28 7.88 -5.25
N GLU A 65 18.63 8.93 -4.51
CA GLU A 65 19.92 9.01 -3.80
C GLU A 65 20.11 7.87 -2.79
N VAL A 66 19.04 7.48 -2.10
CA VAL A 66 19.08 6.36 -1.13
C VAL A 66 19.14 5.00 -1.86
N GLU A 67 18.49 4.85 -3.01
CA GLU A 67 18.61 3.65 -3.86
C GLU A 67 20.06 3.43 -4.29
N GLU A 68 20.72 4.48 -4.78
CA GLU A 68 22.12 4.42 -5.23
C GLU A 68 23.09 4.08 -4.09
N GLU A 69 22.88 4.65 -2.91
CA GLU A 69 23.76 4.45 -1.76
C GLU A 69 23.67 3.05 -1.15
N TYR A 70 22.47 2.50 -1.04
CA TYR A 70 22.24 1.20 -0.39
C TYR A 70 22.16 0.04 -1.37
N GLY A 71 22.07 0.30 -2.68
CA GLY A 71 21.88 -0.74 -3.69
C GLY A 71 20.55 -1.49 -3.56
N VAL A 72 19.56 -0.88 -2.91
CA VAL A 72 18.21 -1.43 -2.73
C VAL A 72 17.23 -0.57 -3.48
N LYS A 73 16.51 -1.16 -4.43
CA LYS A 73 15.51 -0.45 -5.24
C LYS A 73 14.30 -0.03 -4.39
N ILE A 74 13.83 1.19 -4.61
CA ILE A 74 12.57 1.76 -4.13
C ILE A 74 11.63 1.84 -5.34
N VAL A 75 10.79 0.81 -5.52
CA VAL A 75 10.03 0.60 -6.75
C VAL A 75 9.03 1.72 -7.00
N ASN A 76 8.36 2.21 -5.97
CA ASN A 76 7.36 3.28 -6.08
C ASN A 76 7.62 4.41 -5.07
N LYS A 77 7.38 5.64 -5.52
CA LYS A 77 7.36 6.84 -4.68
C LYS A 77 5.94 7.40 -4.72
N ARG A 78 5.29 7.47 -3.57
CA ARG A 78 3.84 7.71 -3.47
C ARG A 78 3.51 8.80 -2.45
N ILE A 79 2.30 9.32 -2.54
CA ILE A 79 1.73 10.24 -1.55
C ILE A 79 0.41 9.68 -1.02
N ALA A 80 0.16 9.83 0.27
CA ALA A 80 -1.14 9.67 0.87
C ALA A 80 -1.55 10.98 1.53
N VAL A 81 -2.77 11.45 1.30
CA VAL A 81 -3.29 12.68 1.93
C VAL A 81 -4.43 12.37 2.88
N SER A 82 -4.75 13.32 3.77
CA SER A 82 -5.95 13.21 4.61
C SER A 82 -7.18 12.85 3.77
N PRO A 83 -8.06 11.95 4.25
CA PRO A 83 -9.30 11.64 3.55
C PRO A 83 -10.01 12.92 3.11
N ILE A 84 -10.24 13.09 1.81
CA ILE A 84 -10.84 14.32 1.27
C ILE A 84 -12.20 14.58 1.93
N ALA A 85 -12.96 13.54 2.29
CA ALA A 85 -14.23 13.70 3.00
C ALA A 85 -14.09 14.42 4.36
N VAL A 86 -12.93 14.30 5.02
CA VAL A 86 -12.69 14.91 6.34
C VAL A 86 -12.27 16.37 6.21
N VAL A 87 -11.59 16.73 5.12
CA VAL A 87 -11.05 18.08 4.91
C VAL A 87 -11.90 18.94 3.96
N ALA A 88 -12.80 18.32 3.20
CA ALA A 88 -13.68 18.97 2.25
C ALA A 88 -15.15 18.54 2.45
N GLU A 89 -16.01 19.52 2.74
CA GLU A 89 -17.46 19.36 2.91
C GLU A 89 -18.19 20.35 1.98
N TYR A 90 -17.92 20.23 0.68
CA TYR A 90 -18.51 21.11 -0.35
C TYR A 90 -19.85 20.58 -0.85
N ASP A 91 -20.69 21.50 -1.32
CA ASP A 91 -22.05 21.17 -1.72
C ASP A 91 -22.17 20.53 -3.10
N ARG A 92 -21.16 20.69 -3.97
CA ARG A 92 -21.22 20.27 -5.37
C ARG A 92 -20.24 19.15 -5.68
N ILE A 93 -20.69 18.19 -6.48
CA ILE A 93 -19.85 17.10 -7.02
C ILE A 93 -18.68 17.67 -7.85
N ASP A 94 -18.92 18.72 -8.63
CA ASP A 94 -17.88 19.38 -9.45
C ASP A 94 -16.68 19.87 -8.61
N ASP A 95 -16.93 20.29 -7.37
CA ASP A 95 -15.89 20.79 -6.46
C ASP A 95 -14.93 19.65 -6.08
N TYR A 96 -15.45 18.44 -5.85
CA TYR A 96 -14.63 17.26 -5.57
C TYR A 96 -13.86 16.78 -6.80
N ILE A 97 -14.41 16.93 -8.01
CA ILE A 97 -13.68 16.62 -9.25
C ILE A 97 -12.50 17.59 -9.41
N LEU A 98 -12.71 18.88 -9.15
CA LEU A 98 -11.64 19.88 -9.17
C LEU A 98 -10.53 19.56 -8.15
N ILE A 99 -10.90 19.09 -6.96
CA ILE A 99 -9.93 18.63 -5.95
C ILE A 99 -9.12 17.45 -6.50
N ALA A 100 -9.76 16.45 -7.10
CA ALA A 100 -9.04 15.30 -7.67
C ALA A 100 -8.08 15.72 -8.79
N GLU A 101 -8.49 16.61 -9.69
CA GLU A 101 -7.62 17.16 -10.75
C GLU A 101 -6.43 17.93 -10.16
N THR A 102 -6.65 18.65 -9.06
CA THR A 102 -5.59 19.36 -8.32
C THR A 102 -4.58 18.39 -7.69
N LEU A 103 -5.07 17.31 -7.08
CA LEU A 103 -4.21 16.26 -6.52
C LEU A 103 -3.38 15.58 -7.62
N ASP A 104 -3.98 15.29 -8.77
CA ASP A 104 -3.27 14.70 -9.92
C ASP A 104 -2.19 15.65 -10.47
N ALA A 105 -2.50 16.94 -10.57
CA ALA A 105 -1.56 17.97 -11.00
C ALA A 105 -0.37 18.07 -10.02
N ALA A 106 -0.63 18.08 -8.71
CA ALA A 106 0.42 18.12 -7.69
C ALA A 106 1.28 16.85 -7.73
N ALA A 107 0.67 15.67 -7.85
CA ALA A 107 1.37 14.39 -7.96
C ALA A 107 2.27 14.34 -9.21
N ARG A 108 1.78 14.88 -10.34
CA ARG A 108 2.57 15.00 -11.57
C ARG A 108 3.77 15.93 -11.40
N GLU A 109 3.57 17.09 -10.76
CA GLU A 109 4.63 18.08 -10.51
C GLU A 109 5.78 17.49 -9.70
N VAL A 110 5.47 16.76 -8.62
CA VAL A 110 6.50 16.13 -7.78
C VAL A 110 6.95 14.76 -8.31
N ARG A 111 6.45 14.33 -9.47
CA ARG A 111 6.82 13.10 -10.19
C ARG A 111 6.60 11.80 -9.40
N VAL A 112 5.58 11.76 -8.53
CA VAL A 112 5.21 10.53 -7.82
C VAL A 112 4.34 9.63 -8.71
N ASP A 113 4.37 8.32 -8.42
CA ASP A 113 3.64 7.32 -9.19
C ASP A 113 2.13 7.42 -8.94
N PHE A 114 1.75 7.52 -7.66
CA PHE A 114 0.37 7.52 -7.20
C PHE A 114 0.14 8.44 -6.01
N LEU A 115 -1.09 8.95 -5.90
CA LEU A 115 -1.56 9.72 -4.77
C LEU A 115 -2.90 9.15 -4.29
N GLY A 116 -2.94 8.71 -3.03
CA GLY A 116 -4.15 8.23 -2.35
C GLY A 116 -4.68 9.26 -1.36
N GLY A 117 -5.93 9.09 -0.94
CA GLY A 117 -6.59 9.95 0.04
C GLY A 117 -7.84 10.62 -0.49
N PHE A 118 -8.20 10.41 -1.77
CA PHE A 118 -9.53 10.74 -2.31
C PHE A 118 -10.57 9.76 -1.74
N SER A 119 -10.76 9.85 -0.43
CA SER A 119 -11.31 8.77 0.39
C SER A 119 -12.36 9.26 1.38
N ALA A 120 -13.24 8.34 1.75
CA ALA A 120 -14.30 8.53 2.74
C ALA A 120 -14.36 7.36 3.73
N LEU A 121 -14.74 7.66 4.98
CA LEU A 121 -14.92 6.70 6.07
C LEU A 121 -16.37 6.79 6.56
N VAL A 122 -17.23 5.87 6.11
CA VAL A 122 -18.70 5.99 6.21
C VAL A 122 -19.36 4.80 6.89
N GLU A 123 -18.61 4.02 7.66
CA GLU A 123 -19.14 2.82 8.34
C GLU A 123 -20.31 3.09 9.31
N LYS A 124 -20.49 4.34 9.76
CA LYS A 124 -21.59 4.77 10.65
C LYS A 124 -22.64 5.66 9.99
N GLY A 125 -22.58 5.82 8.68
CA GLY A 125 -23.43 6.73 7.92
C GLY A 125 -22.60 7.72 7.10
N CYS A 126 -23.29 8.49 6.25
CA CYS A 126 -22.67 9.48 5.37
C CYS A 126 -23.20 10.88 5.70
N THR A 127 -22.31 11.87 5.77
CA THR A 127 -22.65 13.28 5.65
C THR A 127 -23.08 13.61 4.22
N LYS A 128 -23.43 14.88 3.97
CA LYS A 128 -23.70 15.37 2.61
C LYS A 128 -22.41 15.39 1.79
N GLY A 129 -21.31 15.86 2.37
CA GLY A 129 -19.99 15.85 1.74
C GLY A 129 -19.50 14.45 1.40
N ASP A 130 -19.69 13.47 2.31
CA ASP A 130 -19.36 12.06 2.04
C ASP A 130 -20.09 11.55 0.79
N ARG A 131 -21.40 11.79 0.68
CA ARG A 131 -22.19 11.37 -0.48
C ARG A 131 -21.71 12.06 -1.76
N ASN A 132 -21.47 13.36 -1.70
CA ASN A 132 -20.96 14.13 -2.83
C ASN A 132 -19.59 13.64 -3.30
N LEU A 133 -18.69 13.31 -2.36
CA LEU A 133 -17.40 12.73 -2.68
C LEU A 133 -17.56 11.38 -3.36
N ILE A 134 -18.38 10.47 -2.80
CA ILE A 134 -18.58 9.13 -3.37
C ILE A 134 -19.15 9.21 -4.79
N GLU A 135 -20.13 10.09 -5.03
CA GLU A 135 -20.67 10.36 -6.36
C GLU A 135 -19.64 10.97 -7.33
N ALA A 136 -18.66 11.71 -6.80
CA ALA A 136 -17.56 12.28 -7.58
C ALA A 136 -16.46 11.26 -7.91
N ILE A 137 -16.35 10.13 -7.20
CA ILE A 137 -15.29 9.13 -7.43
C ILE A 137 -15.25 8.67 -8.89
N PRO A 138 -16.34 8.19 -9.53
CA PRO A 138 -16.26 7.70 -10.90
C PRO A 138 -15.74 8.73 -11.92
N PRO A 139 -16.30 9.96 -12.02
CA PRO A 139 -15.77 10.95 -12.96
C PRO A 139 -14.38 11.46 -12.58
N ALA A 140 -14.06 11.59 -11.28
CA ALA A 140 -12.73 12.01 -10.84
C ALA A 140 -11.64 11.00 -11.24
N ILE A 141 -11.88 9.71 -11.00
CA ILE A 141 -10.96 8.63 -11.37
C ILE A 141 -10.79 8.52 -12.89
N ALA A 142 -11.84 8.79 -13.67
CA ALA A 142 -11.75 8.78 -15.13
C ALA A 142 -10.93 9.96 -15.71
N ARG A 143 -10.92 11.11 -15.02
CA ARG A 143 -10.21 12.33 -15.46
C ARG A 143 -8.77 12.46 -14.96
N THR A 144 -8.38 11.62 -14.00
CA THR A 144 -7.06 11.67 -13.35
C THR A 144 -6.25 10.42 -13.64
N LYS A 145 -4.92 10.51 -13.57
CA LYS A 145 -4.02 9.36 -13.85
C LYS A 145 -3.48 8.74 -12.58
N ARG A 146 -3.08 9.55 -11.61
CA ARG A 146 -2.32 9.15 -10.40
C ARG A 146 -3.19 9.06 -9.15
N VAL A 147 -4.37 9.67 -9.16
CA VAL A 147 -5.25 9.70 -8.00
C VAL A 147 -5.93 8.35 -7.82
N ASN A 148 -5.79 7.84 -6.61
CA ASN A 148 -6.45 6.64 -6.11
C ASN A 148 -7.46 7.02 -5.03
N SER A 149 -8.52 6.22 -4.93
CA SER A 149 -9.65 6.46 -4.05
C SER A 149 -9.95 5.25 -3.19
N SER A 150 -10.44 5.49 -1.98
CA SER A 150 -10.89 4.41 -1.11
C SER A 150 -12.13 4.76 -0.31
N LEU A 151 -12.94 3.75 0.01
CA LEU A 151 -14.16 3.91 0.77
C LEU A 151 -14.25 2.86 1.87
N ASN A 152 -14.20 3.28 3.14
CA ASN A 152 -14.47 2.37 4.26
C ASN A 152 -15.97 2.33 4.55
N VAL A 153 -16.59 1.16 4.42
CA VAL A 153 -18.04 0.97 4.55
C VAL A 153 -18.44 0.19 5.80
N ALA A 154 -17.48 -0.38 6.51
CA ALA A 154 -17.75 -1.20 7.69
C ALA A 154 -16.62 -1.13 8.70
N SER A 155 -16.96 -1.39 9.97
CA SER A 155 -15.97 -1.75 10.99
C SER A 155 -16.58 -2.69 12.02
N THR A 156 -15.74 -3.49 12.68
CA THR A 156 -16.16 -4.40 13.74
C THR A 156 -16.91 -3.66 14.87
N ARG A 157 -16.56 -2.39 15.12
CA ARG A 157 -17.20 -1.57 16.16
C ARG A 157 -18.51 -0.93 15.70
N ALA A 158 -18.64 -0.59 14.42
CA ALA A 158 -19.81 0.12 13.89
C ALA A 158 -20.85 -0.81 13.25
N GLY A 159 -20.45 -2.02 12.86
CA GLY A 159 -21.20 -2.86 11.95
C GLY A 159 -20.91 -2.49 10.48
N ILE A 160 -21.88 -2.76 9.62
CA ILE A 160 -21.75 -2.58 8.17
C ILE A 160 -22.79 -1.55 7.72
N ASN A 161 -22.35 -0.49 7.06
CA ASN A 161 -23.25 0.45 6.40
C ASN A 161 -23.67 -0.11 5.03
N MET A 162 -24.80 -0.83 4.98
CA MET A 162 -25.29 -1.46 3.76
C MET A 162 -25.68 -0.47 2.65
N ASP A 163 -26.09 0.75 3.01
CA ASP A 163 -26.35 1.79 2.02
C ASP A 163 -25.07 2.20 1.30
N ALA A 164 -23.97 2.35 2.05
CA ALA A 164 -22.65 2.62 1.47
C ALA A 164 -22.10 1.43 0.67
N VAL A 165 -22.36 0.19 1.10
CA VAL A 165 -22.01 -1.02 0.33
C VAL A 165 -22.70 -1.03 -1.04
N ARG A 166 -24.01 -0.74 -1.08
CA ARG A 166 -24.77 -0.64 -2.33
C ARG A 166 -24.18 0.45 -3.24
N LEU A 167 -23.93 1.62 -2.68
CA LEU A 167 -23.33 2.75 -3.41
C LEU A 167 -21.93 2.41 -3.94
N ALA A 168 -21.12 1.70 -3.17
CA ALA A 168 -19.81 1.22 -3.60
C ALA A 168 -19.92 0.28 -4.81
N GLY A 169 -20.89 -0.63 -4.82
CA GLY A 169 -21.14 -1.53 -5.95
C GLY A 169 -21.53 -0.77 -7.23
N GLU A 170 -22.38 0.26 -7.12
CA GLU A 170 -22.72 1.15 -8.24
C GLU A 170 -21.52 1.98 -8.70
N THR A 171 -20.70 2.45 -7.75
CA THR A 171 -19.47 3.22 -8.01
C THR A 171 -18.48 2.40 -8.83
N VAL A 172 -18.22 1.13 -8.46
CA VAL A 172 -17.34 0.22 -9.22
C VAL A 172 -17.80 0.08 -10.66
N LYS A 173 -19.09 -0.17 -10.89
CA LYS A 173 -19.65 -0.28 -12.25
C LYS A 173 -19.48 0.99 -13.06
N ARG A 174 -19.76 2.15 -12.45
CA ARG A 174 -19.62 3.45 -13.12
C ARG A 174 -18.17 3.78 -13.44
N ILE A 175 -17.23 3.45 -12.56
CA ILE A 175 -15.79 3.60 -12.83
C ILE A 175 -15.40 2.77 -14.06
N ALA A 176 -15.82 1.49 -14.10
CA ALA A 176 -15.52 0.60 -15.22
C ALA A 176 -16.06 1.17 -16.54
N GLU A 177 -17.32 1.60 -16.55
CA GLU A 177 -17.96 2.14 -17.75
C GLU A 177 -17.31 3.44 -18.24
N LEU A 178 -16.97 4.35 -17.33
CA LEU A 178 -16.31 5.62 -17.68
C LEU A 178 -14.86 5.44 -18.12
N THR A 179 -14.23 4.31 -17.79
CA THR A 179 -12.85 3.99 -18.18
C THR A 179 -12.74 2.82 -19.15
N LYS A 180 -13.86 2.41 -19.78
CA LYS A 180 -13.94 1.23 -20.66
C LYS A 180 -12.96 1.27 -21.84
N ASP A 181 -12.70 2.47 -22.38
CA ASP A 181 -11.80 2.66 -23.52
C ASP A 181 -10.31 2.57 -23.13
N GLN A 182 -10.03 2.38 -21.83
CA GLN A 182 -8.72 2.17 -21.24
C GLN A 182 -8.71 0.87 -20.41
N ASP A 183 -9.34 -0.18 -20.93
CA ASP A 183 -9.45 -1.50 -20.27
C ASP A 183 -10.05 -1.43 -18.85
N SER A 184 -10.93 -0.47 -18.59
CA SER A 184 -11.53 -0.22 -17.27
C SER A 184 -10.49 0.02 -16.16
N ILE A 185 -9.32 0.58 -16.50
CA ILE A 185 -8.18 0.78 -15.58
C ILE A 185 -8.54 1.57 -14.32
N GLY A 186 -9.61 2.37 -14.34
CA GLY A 186 -10.11 3.07 -13.17
C GLY A 186 -10.41 2.14 -11.99
N CYS A 187 -10.84 0.90 -12.26
CA CYS A 187 -11.13 -0.08 -11.21
C CYS A 187 -9.88 -0.49 -10.42
N ALA A 188 -8.69 -0.40 -11.01
CA ALA A 188 -7.42 -0.64 -10.31
C ALA A 188 -7.04 0.50 -9.35
N LYS A 189 -7.74 1.64 -9.42
CA LYS A 189 -7.48 2.84 -8.61
C LYS A 189 -8.51 3.05 -7.50
N PHE A 190 -9.43 2.12 -7.28
CA PHE A 190 -10.48 2.21 -6.27
C PHE A 190 -10.53 0.98 -5.36
N VAL A 191 -10.60 1.20 -4.05
CA VAL A 191 -10.67 0.13 -3.04
C VAL A 191 -11.84 0.36 -2.09
N VAL A 192 -12.60 -0.68 -1.81
CA VAL A 192 -13.65 -0.69 -0.77
C VAL A 192 -13.12 -1.45 0.44
N PHE A 193 -13.14 -0.81 1.60
CA PHE A 193 -12.67 -1.38 2.85
C PHE A 193 -13.81 -1.78 3.78
N ALA A 194 -13.56 -2.86 4.52
CA ALA A 194 -14.16 -3.11 5.82
C ALA A 194 -13.02 -3.20 6.82
N ASN A 195 -13.14 -2.51 7.96
CA ASN A 195 -12.05 -2.34 8.94
C ASN A 195 -10.80 -1.70 8.31
N ALA A 196 -10.97 -0.59 7.59
CA ALA A 196 -9.81 0.25 7.29
C ALA A 196 -9.08 0.59 8.60
N VAL A 197 -7.76 0.46 8.56
CA VAL A 197 -6.86 0.93 9.62
C VAL A 197 -6.89 2.46 9.72
N ASP A 198 -6.48 3.03 10.85
CA ASP A 198 -6.59 4.48 11.10
C ASP A 198 -5.74 5.31 10.13
N ASP A 199 -4.66 4.74 9.60
CA ASP A 199 -3.81 5.25 8.53
C ASP A 199 -3.44 4.10 7.57
N ASN A 200 -3.36 4.38 6.27
CA ASN A 200 -3.00 3.37 5.28
C ASN A 200 -2.05 3.96 4.23
N PRO A 201 -0.77 3.56 4.19
CA PRO A 201 0.15 4.02 3.14
C PRO A 201 0.09 3.18 1.84
N PHE A 202 -0.80 2.18 1.74
CA PHE A 202 -0.85 1.21 0.64
C PHE A 202 -1.88 1.52 -0.44
N MET A 203 -1.42 1.59 -1.68
CA MET A 203 -2.27 1.80 -2.85
C MET A 203 -3.00 0.51 -3.26
N ALA A 204 -4.18 0.61 -3.87
CA ALA A 204 -4.93 1.84 -4.19
C ALA A 204 -5.70 2.43 -2.99
N GLY A 205 -5.63 1.81 -1.82
CA GLY A 205 -6.41 2.15 -0.64
C GLY A 205 -5.90 3.32 0.22
N ALA A 206 -4.78 3.95 -0.15
CA ALA A 206 -4.02 4.75 0.81
C ALA A 206 -4.72 6.04 1.23
N PHE A 207 -4.54 6.44 2.48
CA PHE A 207 -4.90 7.76 3.01
C PHE A 207 -4.07 8.05 4.27
N HIS A 208 -3.84 9.34 4.55
CA HIS A 208 -3.12 9.80 5.73
C HIS A 208 -4.10 9.99 6.90
N GLY A 209 -3.95 9.19 7.94
CA GLY A 209 -4.89 9.14 9.06
C GLY A 209 -5.06 10.46 9.81
N ILE A 210 -6.19 10.62 10.52
CA ILE A 210 -6.43 11.81 11.36
C ILE A 210 -5.47 11.82 12.57
N GLY A 211 -5.08 10.66 13.08
CA GLY A 211 -4.14 10.55 14.21
C GLY A 211 -2.69 10.89 13.85
N GLU A 212 -2.37 10.96 12.56
CA GLU A 212 -1.00 11.10 12.07
C GLU A 212 -0.47 12.54 12.17
N PRO A 213 0.88 12.72 12.21
CA PRO A 213 1.50 14.04 12.24
C PRO A 213 1.33 14.78 10.91
N GLU A 214 1.92 15.96 10.83
CA GLU A 214 1.80 16.86 9.67
C GLU A 214 2.29 16.21 8.35
N ALA A 215 3.43 15.52 8.42
CA ALA A 215 3.96 14.72 7.33
C ALA A 215 4.81 13.56 7.87
N VAL A 216 4.74 12.40 7.22
CA VAL A 216 5.43 11.19 7.66
C VAL A 216 5.83 10.32 6.48
N ILE A 217 6.97 9.64 6.58
CA ILE A 217 7.40 8.63 5.59
C ILE A 217 7.08 7.24 6.12
N ASN A 218 6.27 6.52 5.35
CA ASN A 218 5.99 5.10 5.53
C ASN A 218 6.66 4.31 4.41
N VAL A 219 7.09 3.09 4.71
CA VAL A 219 7.68 2.19 3.71
C VAL A 219 6.97 0.85 3.68
N GLY A 220 6.83 0.30 2.49
CA GLY A 220 6.41 -1.07 2.28
C GLY A 220 7.56 -1.84 1.65
N ILE A 221 7.89 -3.00 2.21
CA ILE A 221 8.91 -3.89 1.66
C ILE A 221 8.27 -4.99 0.82
N SER A 222 8.98 -5.42 -0.23
CA SER A 222 8.70 -6.69 -0.89
C SER A 222 9.50 -7.80 -0.22
N GLY A 223 9.01 -9.03 -0.33
CA GLY A 223 9.55 -10.19 0.37
C GLY A 223 9.17 -11.57 -0.16
N PRO A 224 8.23 -11.78 -1.10
CA PRO A 224 7.89 -13.14 -1.54
C PRO A 224 9.09 -13.90 -2.10
N GLY A 225 9.92 -13.32 -2.98
CA GLY A 225 11.10 -14.01 -3.52
C GLY A 225 12.11 -14.47 -2.46
N VAL A 226 12.39 -13.61 -1.49
CA VAL A 226 13.25 -13.91 -0.34
C VAL A 226 12.67 -15.03 0.52
N VAL A 227 11.37 -14.97 0.83
CA VAL A 227 10.71 -16.00 1.61
C VAL A 227 10.65 -17.32 0.85
N LEU A 228 10.42 -17.29 -0.47
CA LEU A 228 10.40 -18.46 -1.34
C LEU A 228 11.73 -19.23 -1.31
N ASP A 229 12.88 -18.54 -1.39
CA ASP A 229 14.20 -19.16 -1.28
C ASP A 229 14.38 -19.88 0.07
N VAL A 230 13.94 -19.25 1.16
CA VAL A 230 13.97 -19.85 2.50
C VAL A 230 13.08 -21.09 2.57
N VAL A 231 11.85 -21.03 2.06
CA VAL A 231 10.94 -22.19 2.07
C VAL A 231 11.49 -23.36 1.26
N ARG A 232 12.11 -23.10 0.10
CA ARG A 232 12.75 -24.14 -0.73
C ARG A 232 13.85 -24.90 0.00
N LYS A 233 14.60 -24.24 0.88
CA LYS A 233 15.65 -24.86 1.71
C LYS A 233 15.10 -25.67 2.89
N MET A 234 13.82 -25.50 3.23
CA MET A 234 13.14 -26.16 4.35
C MET A 234 12.36 -27.41 3.93
N LYS A 235 12.54 -27.92 2.70
CA LYS A 235 11.89 -29.15 2.23
C LYS A 235 12.17 -30.32 3.17
N GLY A 236 11.09 -31.01 3.58
CA GLY A 236 11.14 -32.15 4.49
C GLY A 236 11.33 -31.80 5.97
N LYS A 237 11.34 -30.52 6.34
CA LYS A 237 11.34 -30.06 7.75
C LYS A 237 9.92 -29.97 8.29
N ASP A 238 9.80 -29.97 9.63
CA ASP A 238 8.52 -29.77 10.30
C ASP A 238 8.05 -28.29 10.21
N LEU A 239 6.75 -28.07 10.41
CA LEU A 239 6.13 -26.74 10.31
C LEU A 239 6.67 -25.73 11.34
N GLY A 240 7.14 -26.19 12.50
CA GLY A 240 7.72 -25.34 13.52
C GLY A 240 9.05 -24.76 13.06
N THR A 241 9.92 -25.62 12.53
CA THR A 241 11.20 -25.21 11.92
C THR A 241 10.98 -24.27 10.72
N LEU A 242 10.03 -24.59 9.85
CA LEU A 242 9.66 -23.74 8.70
C LEU A 242 9.19 -22.35 9.15
N SER A 243 8.27 -22.29 10.12
CA SER A 243 7.77 -21.03 10.68
C SER A 243 8.90 -20.19 11.29
N ASP A 244 9.86 -20.82 11.98
CA ASP A 244 11.03 -20.11 12.53
C ASP A 244 11.94 -19.53 11.45
N ALA A 245 12.18 -20.27 10.38
CA ALA A 245 12.94 -19.78 9.24
C ALA A 245 12.29 -18.56 8.58
N ILE A 246 10.96 -18.61 8.37
CA ILE A 246 10.19 -17.48 7.81
C ILE A 246 10.24 -16.26 8.76
N LYS A 247 10.07 -16.46 10.07
CA LYS A 247 10.18 -15.39 11.07
C LYS A 247 11.54 -14.68 11.00
N ARG A 248 12.64 -15.45 10.93
CA ARG A 248 14.00 -14.91 10.89
C ARG A 248 14.25 -14.08 9.65
N ILE A 249 13.80 -14.54 8.49
CA ILE A 249 14.01 -13.78 7.25
C ILE A 249 13.11 -12.54 7.19
N ALA A 250 11.86 -12.64 7.65
CA ALA A 250 10.95 -11.51 7.80
C ALA A 250 11.54 -10.43 8.72
N PHE A 251 12.18 -10.82 9.83
CA PHE A 251 12.90 -9.89 10.70
C PHE A 251 13.98 -9.12 9.93
N LYS A 252 14.81 -9.82 9.15
CA LYS A 252 15.93 -9.21 8.40
C LYS A 252 15.45 -8.21 7.36
N ILE A 253 14.50 -8.59 6.49
CA ILE A 253 13.95 -7.68 5.48
C ILE A 253 13.30 -6.44 6.11
N THR A 254 12.67 -6.60 7.27
CA THR A 254 12.05 -5.49 8.01
C THR A 254 13.08 -4.50 8.52
N ARG A 255 14.22 -4.97 9.05
CA ARG A 255 15.31 -4.08 9.49
C ARG A 255 15.87 -3.25 8.34
N VAL A 256 16.01 -3.85 7.17
CA VAL A 256 16.50 -3.16 5.97
C VAL A 256 15.48 -2.13 5.50
N GLY A 257 14.19 -2.49 5.45
CA GLY A 257 13.11 -1.56 5.13
C GLY A 257 13.08 -0.36 6.08
N GLU A 258 13.16 -0.60 7.39
CA GLU A 258 13.20 0.46 8.39
C GLU A 258 14.40 1.39 8.20
N LEU A 259 15.59 0.83 7.93
CA LEU A 259 16.79 1.62 7.68
C LEU A 259 16.57 2.58 6.51
N ILE A 260 16.10 2.06 5.37
CA ILE A 260 15.86 2.85 4.16
C ILE A 260 14.81 3.93 4.43
N GLY A 261 13.69 3.56 5.05
CA GLY A 261 12.61 4.49 5.37
C GLY A 261 13.06 5.61 6.30
N ARG A 262 13.85 5.31 7.33
CA ARG A 262 14.42 6.32 8.24
C ARG A 262 15.39 7.25 7.53
N THR A 263 16.23 6.72 6.63
CA THR A 263 17.17 7.55 5.87
C THR A 263 16.41 8.52 4.95
N VAL A 264 15.38 8.05 4.25
CA VAL A 264 14.52 8.91 3.43
C VAL A 264 13.83 9.99 4.28
N ALA A 265 13.22 9.59 5.40
CA ALA A 265 12.55 10.51 6.33
C ALA A 265 13.50 11.62 6.83
N THR A 266 14.70 11.23 7.27
CA THR A 266 15.72 12.14 7.80
C THR A 266 16.19 13.14 6.72
N ARG A 267 16.44 12.68 5.49
CA ARG A 267 16.90 13.56 4.38
C ARG A 267 15.81 14.49 3.86
N LEU A 268 14.57 14.03 3.88
CA LEU A 268 13.42 14.83 3.50
C LEU A 268 13.05 15.85 4.59
N GLY A 269 13.41 15.57 5.85
CA GLY A 269 13.15 16.43 7.00
C GLY A 269 11.77 16.19 7.62
N VAL A 270 11.25 14.97 7.53
CA VAL A 270 9.95 14.55 8.08
C VAL A 270 10.13 13.35 9.02
N GLU A 271 9.09 13.03 9.79
CA GLU A 271 9.15 11.88 10.69
C GLU A 271 9.08 10.56 9.92
N PHE A 272 9.67 9.52 10.51
CA PHE A 272 9.48 8.15 10.05
C PHE A 272 8.27 7.56 10.76
N GLY A 273 7.34 7.00 9.98
CA GLY A 273 6.13 6.36 10.47
C GLY A 273 6.38 4.87 10.59
N ILE A 274 5.78 4.09 9.69
CA ILE A 274 5.76 2.63 9.78
C ILE A 274 6.55 1.92 8.67
N VAL A 275 6.92 0.67 8.96
CA VAL A 275 7.26 -0.36 7.97
C VAL A 275 6.09 -1.34 7.89
N ASP A 276 5.53 -1.54 6.71
CA ASP A 276 4.62 -2.65 6.46
C ASP A 276 5.41 -3.83 5.88
N VAL A 277 5.21 -4.99 6.50
CA VAL A 277 5.94 -6.23 6.23
C VAL A 277 5.17 -7.17 5.30
N SER A 278 4.16 -6.66 4.58
CA SER A 278 3.32 -7.47 3.71
C SER A 278 4.11 -8.08 2.56
N LEU A 279 3.99 -9.40 2.41
CA LEU A 279 4.44 -10.09 1.20
C LEU A 279 3.58 -9.64 0.03
N ALA A 280 4.11 -8.73 -0.79
CA ALA A 280 3.43 -8.15 -1.94
C ALA A 280 4.06 -8.67 -3.24
N PRO A 281 3.46 -9.70 -3.88
CA PRO A 281 4.02 -10.32 -5.08
C PRO A 281 3.92 -9.41 -6.30
N THR A 282 4.67 -9.77 -7.33
CA THR A 282 4.62 -9.14 -8.65
C THR A 282 4.39 -10.17 -9.74
N PRO A 283 4.16 -9.73 -10.99
CA PRO A 283 4.12 -10.65 -12.13
C PRO A 283 5.46 -11.32 -12.45
N ALA A 284 6.56 -10.92 -11.78
CA ALA A 284 7.88 -11.44 -12.05
C ALA A 284 7.99 -12.91 -11.59
N PRO A 285 8.60 -13.80 -12.40
CA PRO A 285 8.85 -15.18 -11.98
C PRO A 285 9.70 -15.23 -10.70
N GLY A 286 9.28 -16.05 -9.74
CA GLY A 286 9.98 -16.20 -8.47
C GLY A 286 9.56 -15.22 -7.38
N ASP A 287 8.66 -14.27 -7.67
CA ASP A 287 8.12 -13.32 -6.70
C ASP A 287 6.60 -13.56 -6.50
N SER A 288 6.26 -14.70 -5.89
CA SER A 288 4.88 -15.21 -5.80
C SER A 288 4.58 -15.83 -4.43
N VAL A 289 3.47 -15.43 -3.84
CA VAL A 289 2.92 -16.04 -2.61
C VAL A 289 2.33 -17.41 -2.91
N ALA A 290 1.73 -17.58 -4.10
CA ALA A 290 1.25 -18.88 -4.54
C ALA A 290 2.40 -19.91 -4.64
N ASP A 291 3.54 -19.52 -5.23
CA ASP A 291 4.69 -20.41 -5.33
C ASP A 291 5.30 -20.72 -3.95
N ILE A 292 5.25 -19.79 -2.98
CA ILE A 292 5.61 -20.09 -1.57
C ILE A 292 4.73 -21.23 -1.03
N ILE A 293 3.41 -21.12 -1.19
CA ILE A 293 2.47 -22.14 -0.70
C ILE A 293 2.76 -23.50 -1.35
N LYS A 294 3.04 -23.54 -2.65
CA LYS A 294 3.43 -24.78 -3.33
C LYS A 294 4.70 -25.38 -2.75
N GLU A 295 5.74 -24.57 -2.54
CA GLU A 295 7.03 -25.04 -2.00
C GLU A 295 6.93 -25.47 -0.52
N MET A 296 5.89 -25.08 0.21
CA MET A 296 5.56 -25.64 1.52
C MET A 296 5.09 -27.11 1.45
N GLY A 297 4.85 -27.65 0.24
CA GLY A 297 4.47 -29.04 0.00
C GLY A 297 3.06 -29.26 -0.52
N PHE A 298 2.35 -28.19 -0.93
CA PHE A 298 1.00 -28.28 -1.47
C PHE A 298 1.04 -28.40 -3.00
N GLU A 299 0.05 -29.09 -3.56
CA GLU A 299 -0.07 -29.28 -5.02
C GLU A 299 -0.20 -27.94 -5.75
N GLU A 300 -1.10 -27.08 -5.26
CA GLU A 300 -1.37 -25.74 -5.81
C GLU A 300 -2.00 -24.83 -4.74
N VAL A 301 -1.92 -23.50 -4.92
CA VAL A 301 -2.70 -22.57 -4.11
C VAL A 301 -4.21 -22.79 -4.35
N GLY A 302 -5.00 -22.84 -3.28
CA GLY A 302 -6.42 -23.20 -3.32
C GLY A 302 -6.72 -24.68 -3.06
N ALA A 303 -5.72 -25.57 -3.10
CA ALA A 303 -5.88 -26.96 -2.66
C ALA A 303 -6.22 -27.06 -1.15
N PRO A 304 -6.83 -28.17 -0.68
CA PRO A 304 -7.11 -28.38 0.75
C PRO A 304 -5.86 -28.16 1.62
N GLY A 305 -5.99 -27.30 2.63
CA GLY A 305 -4.91 -26.93 3.54
C GLY A 305 -4.12 -25.68 3.14
N SER A 306 -4.29 -25.15 1.92
CA SER A 306 -3.64 -23.90 1.48
C SER A 306 -3.96 -22.69 2.37
N THR A 307 -5.18 -22.59 2.92
CA THR A 307 -5.54 -21.56 3.91
C THR A 307 -4.73 -21.69 5.21
N ALA A 308 -4.46 -22.91 5.67
CA ALA A 308 -3.64 -23.13 6.86
C ALA A 308 -2.16 -22.76 6.60
N ALA A 309 -1.66 -23.09 5.40
CA ALA A 309 -0.34 -22.67 4.95
C ALA A 309 -0.21 -21.14 4.92
N LEU A 310 -1.20 -20.47 4.33
CA LEU A 310 -1.27 -19.01 4.27
C LEU A 310 -1.35 -18.37 5.67
N ALA A 311 -2.12 -18.97 6.58
CA ALA A 311 -2.20 -18.51 7.97
C ALA A 311 -0.84 -18.62 8.68
N LEU A 312 -0.13 -19.75 8.52
CA LEU A 312 1.23 -19.92 9.06
C LEU A 312 2.20 -18.90 8.49
N LEU A 313 2.19 -18.71 7.16
CA LEU A 313 3.02 -17.74 6.46
C LEU A 313 2.77 -16.32 6.99
N THR A 314 1.51 -15.90 7.04
CA THR A 314 1.10 -14.57 7.50
C THR A 314 1.50 -14.35 8.97
N ASP A 315 1.25 -15.33 9.83
CA ASP A 315 1.61 -15.26 11.25
C ASP A 315 3.14 -15.17 11.46
N ALA A 316 3.91 -15.97 10.74
CA ALA A 316 5.37 -15.96 10.80
C ALA A 316 5.95 -14.62 10.32
N VAL A 317 5.44 -14.07 9.21
CA VAL A 317 5.86 -12.77 8.70
C VAL A 317 5.54 -11.65 9.68
N LYS A 318 4.31 -11.60 10.20
CA LYS A 318 3.90 -10.62 11.22
C LYS A 318 4.78 -10.67 12.46
N LYS A 319 5.04 -11.88 12.99
CA LYS A 319 5.89 -12.06 14.18
C LYS A 319 7.34 -11.66 13.92
N GLY A 320 7.89 -12.03 12.77
CA GLY A 320 9.25 -11.63 12.38
C GLY A 320 9.39 -10.13 12.27
N GLY A 321 8.45 -9.47 11.60
CA GLY A 321 8.39 -8.02 11.47
C GLY A 321 8.28 -7.31 12.82
N ALA A 322 7.32 -7.73 13.66
CA ALA A 322 7.10 -7.12 14.97
C ALA A 322 8.31 -7.25 15.91
N MET A 323 9.15 -8.29 15.75
CA MET A 323 10.42 -8.40 16.47
C MET A 323 11.49 -7.44 15.94
N ALA A 324 11.45 -7.07 14.66
CA ALA A 324 12.46 -6.24 14.01
C ALA A 324 12.28 -4.73 14.25
N SER A 325 11.04 -4.29 14.40
CA SER A 325 10.71 -2.87 14.51
C SER A 325 9.58 -2.60 15.50
N SER A 326 9.72 -1.53 16.27
CA SER A 326 8.62 -0.96 17.05
C SER A 326 7.63 -0.17 16.18
N PHE A 327 7.90 -0.06 14.88
CA PHE A 327 7.15 0.75 13.92
C PHE A 327 6.48 -0.14 12.85
N VAL A 328 6.19 -1.40 13.15
CA VAL A 328 5.39 -2.22 12.23
C VAL A 328 3.94 -1.77 12.29
N GLY A 329 3.34 -1.50 11.12
CA GLY A 329 1.97 -1.04 10.99
C GLY A 329 1.34 -1.36 9.64
N GLY A 330 0.22 -0.71 9.32
CA GLY A 330 -0.49 -0.93 8.06
C GLY A 330 -1.27 -2.25 8.05
N LEU A 331 -1.42 -2.85 6.86
CA LEU A 331 -2.16 -4.10 6.72
C LEU A 331 -1.32 -5.31 7.14
N SER A 332 0.01 -5.23 6.95
CA SER A 332 1.04 -6.20 7.38
C SER A 332 0.61 -7.67 7.30
N GLY A 333 1.01 -8.42 6.27
CA GLY A 333 0.69 -9.85 6.19
C GLY A 333 1.10 -10.52 4.87
N ALA A 334 0.17 -11.23 4.24
CA ALA A 334 0.35 -11.75 2.89
C ALA A 334 -0.71 -11.14 1.99
N PHE A 335 -0.27 -10.45 0.93
CA PHE A 335 -1.16 -9.88 -0.07
C PHE A 335 -1.50 -10.96 -1.10
N ILE A 336 -2.78 -11.11 -1.43
CA ILE A 336 -3.29 -12.18 -2.30
C ILE A 336 -3.91 -11.56 -3.58
N PRO A 337 -3.11 -10.90 -4.44
CA PRO A 337 -3.63 -10.28 -5.64
C PRO A 337 -3.76 -11.31 -6.76
N VAL A 338 -4.95 -11.88 -6.90
CA VAL A 338 -5.25 -12.91 -7.92
C VAL A 338 -4.83 -12.49 -9.34
N SER A 339 -4.89 -11.19 -9.65
CA SER A 339 -4.53 -10.64 -10.96
C SER A 339 -3.07 -10.22 -11.11
N GLU A 340 -2.29 -10.09 -10.03
CA GLU A 340 -0.89 -9.63 -10.08
C GLU A 340 0.12 -10.74 -9.78
N ASP A 341 -0.25 -11.71 -8.95
CA ASP A 341 0.59 -12.87 -8.64
C ASP A 341 0.46 -13.91 -9.76
N ALA A 342 1.55 -14.13 -10.52
CA ALA A 342 1.56 -15.06 -11.65
C ALA A 342 1.17 -16.50 -11.25
N GLY A 343 1.48 -16.93 -10.02
CA GLY A 343 1.07 -18.24 -9.51
C GLY A 343 -0.43 -18.31 -9.20
N MET A 344 -1.02 -17.24 -8.65
CA MET A 344 -2.47 -17.18 -8.45
C MET A 344 -3.23 -17.16 -9.76
N VAL A 345 -2.75 -16.41 -10.76
CA VAL A 345 -3.32 -16.41 -12.12
C VAL A 345 -3.32 -17.82 -12.71
N ARG A 346 -2.22 -18.57 -12.53
CA ARG A 346 -2.13 -19.97 -12.97
C ARG A 346 -3.15 -20.84 -12.23
N ALA A 347 -3.27 -20.70 -10.91
CA ALA A 347 -4.20 -21.49 -10.11
C ALA A 347 -5.67 -21.26 -10.48
N VAL A 348 -6.07 -20.02 -10.76
CA VAL A 348 -7.42 -19.71 -11.28
C VAL A 348 -7.65 -20.34 -12.64
N LYS A 349 -6.70 -20.19 -13.58
CA LYS A 349 -6.81 -20.78 -14.93
C LYS A 349 -6.91 -22.30 -14.90
N SER A 350 -6.27 -22.93 -13.92
CA SER A 350 -6.29 -24.38 -13.70
C SER A 350 -7.46 -24.85 -12.83
N GLY A 351 -8.33 -23.95 -12.35
CA GLY A 351 -9.50 -24.28 -11.53
C GLY A 351 -9.21 -24.65 -10.08
N PHE A 352 -8.00 -24.40 -9.58
CA PHE A 352 -7.62 -24.65 -8.18
C PHE A 352 -8.02 -23.51 -7.24
N LEU A 353 -8.15 -22.29 -7.76
CA LEU A 353 -8.51 -21.10 -7.00
C LEU A 353 -9.82 -20.51 -7.55
N THR A 354 -10.79 -20.26 -6.67
CA THR A 354 -12.17 -19.81 -6.99
C THR A 354 -12.53 -18.51 -6.33
#